data_AF-A8T9L4-F1
#
_entry.id   AF-A8T9L4-F1
#
_cell.length_a   1.000
_cell.length_b   1.000
_cell.length_c   1.000
_cell.angle_alpha   90.00
_cell.angle_beta   90.00
_cell.angle_gamma   90.00
#
_symmetry.space_group_name_H-M   'P 1'
#
loop_
_entity.id
_entity.type
_entity.pdbx_description
1 polymer ?
#
loop_
_entity_poly.entity_id
_entity_poly.type
_entity_poly.pdbx_seq_one_letter_code
_entity_poly.pdbx_strand_id
1 'polypeptide(L)'
;MKSISKLLCTSPNQDLLTGHEEDSNTSRKSVKNVNLLPGKAKSIRGFFSNKKAAKNPIDELQLSTRNFLKNNSLTTGYLEQDLPIYFNSVMENKYQISTTPNPGGTQIEAFYLPVVREDTININDHIGVDLGKTEGNLLVTPLLTGCSMAIKKHQGKTHISHFQPFSEKGENFDAQAHKTLNSRLIQSGYKVYGPNDYDGKMSTFIGVRNGGNWSFFAQEKDGTNLKVKKLW
;
A
#
# COMPACT_ATOMS: atom_id res chain seq x y z
N MET A 1 33.77 2.49 -12.83
CA MET A 1 32.33 2.17 -12.98
C MET A 1 31.96 1.24 -11.84
N LYS A 2 31.15 1.69 -10.87
CA LYS A 2 30.73 0.88 -9.72
C LYS A 2 29.37 0.25 -10.00
N SER A 3 29.31 -1.07 -9.82
CA SER A 3 28.12 -1.91 -9.98
C SER A 3 27.03 -1.51 -8.99
N ILE A 4 25.81 -1.32 -9.48
CA ILE A 4 24.60 -1.09 -8.66
C ILE A 4 24.02 -2.48 -8.37
N SER A 5 24.23 -2.98 -7.16
CA SER A 5 23.51 -4.16 -6.67
C SER A 5 22.03 -3.82 -6.52
N LYS A 6 21.20 -4.34 -7.44
CA LYS A 6 19.75 -4.41 -7.30
C LYS A 6 19.41 -5.40 -6.18
N LEU A 7 18.98 -4.90 -5.02
CA LEU A 7 18.46 -5.73 -3.95
C LEU A 7 16.94 -5.88 -4.10
N LEU A 8 16.56 -7.10 -4.51
CA LEU A 8 15.18 -7.57 -4.64
C LEU A 8 14.57 -7.78 -3.25
N CYS A 9 13.42 -7.16 -3.00
CA CYS A 9 12.55 -7.53 -1.89
C CYS A 9 11.67 -8.70 -2.37
N THR A 10 12.08 -9.94 -2.07
CA THR A 10 11.25 -11.12 -2.38
C THR A 10 10.11 -11.25 -1.37
N SER A 11 8.88 -11.28 -1.89
CA SER A 11 7.66 -11.62 -1.14
C SER A 11 7.78 -13.04 -0.56
N PRO A 12 7.40 -13.30 0.70
CA PRO A 12 7.24 -14.68 1.18
C PRO A 12 5.94 -15.29 0.61
N ASN A 13 6.09 -16.47 0.00
CA ASN A 13 5.14 -17.54 -0.33
C ASN A 13 3.68 -17.17 -0.71
N GLN A 14 3.37 -17.35 -1.99
CA GLN A 14 2.02 -17.63 -2.48
C GLN A 14 1.71 -19.10 -2.20
N ASP A 15 0.79 -19.38 -1.29
CA ASP A 15 0.21 -20.71 -1.17
C ASP A 15 -0.60 -21.04 -2.43
N LEU A 16 -0.28 -22.21 -2.99
CA LEU A 16 -1.01 -22.91 -4.04
C LEU A 16 -2.49 -23.08 -3.66
N LEU A 17 -3.38 -22.73 -4.58
CA LEU A 17 -4.70 -23.34 -4.71
C LEU A 17 -4.90 -23.74 -6.17
N THR A 18 -4.35 -24.90 -6.53
CA THR A 18 -4.76 -25.67 -7.71
C THR A 18 -6.02 -26.44 -7.35
N GLY A 19 -7.19 -25.88 -7.68
CA GLY A 19 -8.46 -26.61 -7.69
C GLY A 19 -8.65 -27.25 -9.06
N HIS A 20 -8.39 -28.55 -9.15
CA HIS A 20 -8.99 -29.43 -10.14
C HIS A 20 -10.50 -29.46 -9.92
N GLU A 21 -11.29 -29.26 -10.97
CA GLU A 21 -12.57 -29.94 -11.14
C GLU A 21 -12.74 -30.21 -12.64
N GLU A 22 -12.58 -31.48 -13.00
CA GLU A 22 -13.20 -32.05 -14.18
C GLU A 22 -14.71 -32.00 -13.96
N ASP A 23 -15.47 -31.59 -14.98
CA ASP A 23 -16.72 -32.28 -15.25
C ASP A 23 -17.05 -32.20 -16.75
N SER A 24 -17.05 -33.39 -17.32
CA SER A 24 -17.44 -33.67 -18.68
C SER A 24 -18.94 -33.95 -18.76
N ASN A 25 -19.47 -33.71 -19.96
CA ASN A 25 -20.60 -34.37 -20.60
C ASN A 25 -22.02 -33.75 -20.61
N THR A 26 -22.40 -33.52 -21.88
CA THR A 26 -23.71 -33.78 -22.53
C THR A 26 -24.90 -32.85 -22.29
N SER A 27 -25.25 -32.08 -23.33
CA SER A 27 -26.33 -32.48 -24.25
C SER A 27 -26.60 -31.38 -25.30
N ARG A 28 -26.33 -31.70 -26.58
CA ARG A 28 -26.86 -30.97 -27.73
C ARG A 28 -28.34 -31.36 -27.93
N LYS A 29 -29.26 -30.40 -27.95
CA LYS A 29 -30.54 -30.53 -28.67
C LYS A 29 -30.90 -29.25 -29.43
N SER A 30 -30.80 -29.40 -30.75
CA SER A 30 -31.65 -28.91 -31.84
C SER A 30 -32.40 -27.57 -31.72
N VAL A 31 -32.09 -26.72 -32.69
CA VAL A 31 -32.77 -25.48 -33.09
C VAL A 31 -34.23 -25.73 -33.47
N LYS A 32 -35.14 -24.87 -32.99
CA LYS A 32 -36.37 -24.52 -33.73
C LYS A 32 -36.52 -23.00 -33.76
N ASN A 33 -36.46 -22.46 -34.97
CA ASN A 33 -36.86 -21.10 -35.31
C ASN A 33 -38.31 -20.85 -34.86
N VAL A 34 -38.52 -19.80 -34.08
CA VAL A 34 -39.84 -19.18 -33.92
C VAL A 34 -39.69 -17.70 -34.25
N ASN A 35 -40.16 -17.32 -35.44
CA ASN A 35 -40.42 -15.93 -35.80
C ASN A 35 -41.53 -15.40 -34.88
N LEU A 36 -41.22 -14.40 -34.05
CA LEU A 36 -42.22 -13.60 -33.35
C LEU A 36 -42.18 -12.17 -33.90
N LEU A 37 -43.34 -11.76 -34.43
CA LEU A 37 -43.67 -10.44 -34.98
C LEU A 37 -43.39 -9.30 -33.98
N PRO A 38 -43.23 -8.04 -34.43
CA PRO A 38 -42.92 -6.91 -33.56
C PRO A 38 -44.15 -6.50 -32.75
N GLY A 39 -44.30 -7.08 -31.56
CA GLY A 39 -45.27 -6.65 -30.55
C GLY A 39 -44.71 -5.51 -29.70
N LYS A 40 -45.44 -4.40 -29.63
CA LYS A 40 -45.14 -3.23 -28.79
C LYS A 40 -44.86 -3.62 -27.33
N ALA A 41 -43.59 -3.58 -26.91
CA ALA A 41 -43.23 -3.65 -25.50
C ALA A 41 -43.42 -2.26 -24.86
N LYS A 42 -44.42 -2.18 -23.97
CA LYS A 42 -44.69 -1.03 -23.10
C LYS A 42 -43.42 -0.62 -22.36
N SER A 43 -43.14 0.68 -22.36
CA SER A 43 -42.17 1.32 -21.47
C SER A 43 -42.52 0.99 -20.02
N ILE A 44 -41.74 0.10 -19.40
CA ILE A 44 -41.67 0.00 -17.94
C ILE A 44 -40.68 1.08 -17.51
N ARG A 45 -41.22 2.26 -17.19
CA ARG A 45 -40.54 3.17 -16.26
C ARG A 45 -40.41 2.41 -14.95
N GLY A 46 -39.21 1.91 -14.68
CA GLY A 46 -38.91 1.17 -13.47
C GLY A 46 -37.46 1.38 -13.09
N PHE A 47 -37.26 2.04 -11.95
CA PHE A 47 -36.04 2.01 -11.15
C PHE A 47 -34.78 2.62 -11.79
N PHE A 48 -34.75 3.96 -11.83
CA PHE A 48 -33.49 4.62 -11.50
C PHE A 48 -33.23 4.36 -10.02
N SER A 49 -32.58 3.24 -9.70
CA SER A 49 -31.91 3.12 -8.42
C SER A 49 -30.89 4.27 -8.41
N ASN A 50 -31.01 5.18 -7.44
CA ASN A 50 -29.91 6.05 -7.04
C ASN A 50 -28.80 5.16 -6.47
N LYS A 51 -28.11 4.39 -7.34
CA LYS A 51 -26.77 3.94 -7.05
C LYS A 51 -25.96 5.23 -7.03
N LYS A 52 -25.65 5.73 -5.83
CA LYS A 52 -24.48 6.60 -5.65
C LYS A 52 -23.41 6.01 -6.55
N ALA A 53 -22.93 6.78 -7.53
CA ALA A 53 -21.78 6.36 -8.31
C ALA A 53 -20.74 5.84 -7.32
N ALA A 54 -20.33 4.58 -7.48
CA ALA A 54 -19.33 4.00 -6.60
C ALA A 54 -18.14 4.95 -6.64
N LYS A 55 -17.84 5.59 -5.50
CA LYS A 55 -16.74 6.55 -5.42
C LYS A 55 -15.48 5.79 -5.81
N ASN A 56 -14.63 6.40 -6.64
CA ASN A 56 -13.34 5.81 -6.98
C ASN A 56 -12.59 5.51 -5.67
N PRO A 57 -12.14 4.26 -5.42
CA PRO A 57 -11.46 3.88 -4.18
C PRO A 57 -10.27 4.79 -3.83
N ILE A 58 -9.58 5.33 -4.83
CA ILE A 58 -8.47 6.27 -4.64
C ILE A 58 -8.98 7.59 -4.04
N ASP A 59 -10.10 8.10 -4.53
CA ASP A 59 -10.73 9.32 -3.99
C ASP A 59 -11.19 9.08 -2.55
N GLU A 60 -11.69 7.89 -2.23
CA GLU A 60 -12.08 7.53 -0.86
C GLU A 60 -10.87 7.43 0.08
N LEU A 61 -9.75 6.85 -0.40
CA LEU A 61 -8.48 6.81 0.31
C LEU A 61 -7.98 8.23 0.62
N GLN A 62 -8.15 9.19 -0.28
CA GLN A 62 -7.73 10.58 -0.06
C GLN A 62 -8.72 11.34 0.84
N LEU A 63 -10.02 11.31 0.54
CA LEU A 63 -11.05 12.09 1.25
C LEU A 63 -11.37 11.55 2.64
N SER A 64 -11.28 10.23 2.83
CA SER A 64 -11.68 9.55 4.07
C SER A 64 -10.74 8.39 4.43
N THR A 65 -9.43 8.65 4.38
CA THR A 65 -8.35 7.66 4.57
C THR A 65 -8.61 6.67 5.70
N ARG A 66 -8.98 7.15 6.89
CA ARG A 66 -9.20 6.27 8.05
C ARG A 66 -10.35 5.28 7.82
N ASN A 67 -11.45 5.73 7.20
CA ASN A 67 -12.58 4.85 6.91
C ASN A 67 -12.25 3.88 5.80
N PHE A 68 -11.60 4.37 4.74
CA PHE A 68 -11.09 3.54 3.67
C PHE A 68 -10.21 2.41 4.24
N LEU A 69 -9.21 2.73 5.06
CA LEU A 69 -8.30 1.74 5.66
C LEU A 69 -8.95 0.84 6.70
N LYS A 70 -10.12 1.20 7.26
CA LYS A 70 -10.86 0.30 8.17
C LYS A 70 -11.62 -0.77 7.40
N ASN A 71 -12.14 -0.40 6.24
CA ASN A 71 -13.00 -1.25 5.42
C ASN A 71 -12.23 -2.02 4.35
N ASN A 72 -11.03 -1.56 4.00
CA ASN A 72 -10.25 -2.09 2.90
C ASN A 72 -8.82 -2.39 3.35
N SER A 73 -8.33 -3.59 3.02
CA SER A 73 -6.93 -3.93 3.19
C SER A 73 -6.11 -3.23 2.10
N LEU A 74 -5.12 -2.45 2.52
CA LEU A 74 -4.19 -1.79 1.61
C LEU A 74 -2.78 -2.33 1.89
N THR A 75 -2.22 -3.02 0.91
CA THR A 75 -0.85 -3.52 0.99
C THR A 75 0.02 -2.87 -0.07
N THR A 76 1.32 -2.99 0.10
CA THR A 76 2.31 -2.54 -0.88
C THR A 76 2.99 -3.76 -1.46
N GLY A 77 2.90 -3.93 -2.77
CA GLY A 77 3.60 -4.96 -3.51
C GLY A 77 5.05 -4.58 -3.77
N TYR A 78 5.60 -5.09 -4.85
CA TYR A 78 6.91 -4.64 -5.32
C TYR A 78 6.83 -3.17 -5.77
N LEU A 79 7.78 -2.38 -5.29
CA LEU A 79 7.92 -0.96 -5.60
C LEU A 79 9.34 -0.72 -6.08
N GLU A 80 9.45 -0.13 -7.27
CA GLU A 80 10.70 0.32 -7.87
C GLU A 80 10.70 1.84 -7.97
N GLN A 81 11.88 2.43 -7.78
CA GLN A 81 12.07 3.86 -7.97
C GLN A 81 11.90 4.22 -9.45
N ASP A 82 11.36 5.41 -9.72
CA ASP A 82 11.22 6.01 -11.06
C ASP A 82 10.29 5.26 -12.03
N LEU A 83 9.54 4.25 -11.56
CA LEU A 83 8.49 3.59 -12.33
C LEU A 83 7.10 4.12 -11.97
N PRO A 84 6.13 4.08 -12.91
CA PRO A 84 4.74 4.39 -12.61
C PRO A 84 4.20 3.52 -11.48
N ILE A 85 3.44 4.13 -10.57
CA ILE A 85 2.82 3.45 -9.44
C ILE A 85 1.34 3.24 -9.73
N TYR A 86 0.87 2.02 -9.48
CA TYR A 86 -0.51 1.62 -9.73
C TYR A 86 -1.22 1.30 -8.42
N PHE A 87 -2.48 1.72 -8.36
CA PHE A 87 -3.44 1.29 -7.36
C PHE A 87 -4.28 0.17 -7.96
N ASN A 88 -4.01 -1.05 -7.51
CA ASN A 88 -4.57 -2.27 -8.05
C ASN A 88 -5.69 -2.80 -7.15
N SER A 89 -6.87 -3.06 -7.73
CA SER A 89 -7.89 -3.89 -7.09
C SER A 89 -7.48 -5.35 -7.24
N VAL A 90 -7.23 -6.04 -6.12
CA VAL A 90 -6.82 -7.45 -6.13
C VAL A 90 -8.05 -8.34 -6.02
N MET A 91 -8.97 -7.96 -5.14
CA MET A 91 -10.29 -8.55 -4.93
C MET A 91 -11.15 -7.58 -4.14
N GLU A 92 -12.39 -7.96 -3.84
CA GLU A 92 -13.29 -7.13 -3.04
C GLU A 92 -12.63 -6.69 -1.72
N ASN A 93 -12.65 -5.38 -1.46
CA ASN A 93 -12.08 -4.73 -0.28
C ASN A 93 -10.57 -4.98 -0.05
N LYS A 94 -9.83 -5.40 -1.09
CA LYS A 94 -8.38 -5.62 -1.01
C LYS A 94 -7.67 -4.94 -2.18
N TYR A 95 -6.79 -4.01 -1.82
CA TYR A 95 -6.03 -3.21 -2.76
C TYR A 95 -4.54 -3.36 -2.52
N GLN A 96 -3.78 -3.19 -3.60
CA GLN A 96 -2.33 -3.21 -3.59
C GLN A 96 -1.79 -1.99 -4.31
N ILE A 97 -0.78 -1.35 -3.74
CA ILE A 97 0.02 -0.34 -4.45
C ILE A 97 1.33 -0.99 -4.90
N SER A 98 1.63 -0.94 -6.19
CA SER A 98 2.85 -1.53 -6.76
C SER A 98 3.26 -0.85 -8.07
N THR A 99 4.48 -1.09 -8.52
CA THR A 99 4.94 -0.69 -9.86
C THR A 99 4.51 -1.69 -10.95
N THR A 100 4.04 -2.87 -10.56
CA THR A 100 3.40 -3.83 -11.48
C THR A 100 1.90 -3.51 -11.63
N PRO A 101 1.40 -3.23 -12.85
CA PRO A 101 -0.02 -3.01 -13.08
C PRO A 101 -0.80 -4.34 -13.12
N ASN A 102 -2.01 -4.35 -12.55
CA ASN A 102 -2.98 -5.43 -12.68
C ASN A 102 -4.14 -5.02 -13.63
N PRO A 103 -4.88 -5.97 -14.22
CA PRO A 103 -6.10 -5.66 -14.97
C PRO A 103 -7.08 -4.84 -14.11
N GLY A 104 -7.47 -3.66 -14.61
CA GLY A 104 -8.32 -2.72 -13.87
C GLY A 104 -7.62 -1.88 -12.81
N GLY A 105 -6.29 -1.96 -12.72
CA GLY A 105 -5.47 -1.06 -11.92
C GLY A 105 -5.41 0.35 -12.51
N THR A 106 -5.35 1.34 -11.64
CA THR A 106 -5.30 2.76 -12.02
C THR A 106 -3.93 3.32 -11.66
N GLN A 107 -3.26 3.98 -12.61
CA GLN A 107 -2.02 4.70 -12.30
C GLN A 107 -2.33 5.85 -11.34
N ILE A 108 -1.50 6.01 -10.31
CA ILE A 108 -1.64 7.06 -9.29
C ILE A 108 -0.38 7.90 -9.19
N GLU A 109 -0.56 9.17 -8.84
CA GLU A 109 0.54 10.04 -8.42
C GLU A 109 0.88 9.76 -6.95
N ALA A 110 1.91 8.95 -6.75
CA ALA A 110 2.44 8.62 -5.44
C ALA A 110 3.94 8.89 -5.37
N PHE A 111 4.38 9.35 -4.21
CA PHE A 111 5.79 9.51 -3.88
C PHE A 111 6.29 8.20 -3.24
N TYR A 112 7.22 7.53 -3.93
CA TYR A 112 7.98 6.43 -3.37
C TYR A 112 9.07 6.98 -2.46
N LEU A 113 9.03 6.60 -1.17
CA LEU A 113 10.08 6.97 -0.24
C LEU A 113 11.19 5.88 -0.22
N PRO A 114 12.39 6.18 -0.74
CA PRO A 114 13.47 5.20 -0.79
C PRO A 114 13.94 4.80 0.61
N VAL A 115 14.38 3.55 0.72
CA VAL A 115 14.95 2.99 1.94
C VAL A 115 16.38 3.50 2.12
N VAL A 116 16.69 4.01 3.31
CA VAL A 116 18.03 4.39 3.73
C VAL A 116 18.54 3.36 4.72
N ARG A 117 19.71 2.78 4.44
CA ARG A 117 20.35 1.84 5.38
C ARG A 117 21.09 2.62 6.46
N GLU A 118 20.94 2.22 7.73
CA GLU A 118 21.51 2.96 8.85
C GLU A 118 23.06 3.01 8.84
N ASP A 119 23.72 2.02 8.25
CA ASP A 119 25.19 1.92 8.16
C ASP A 119 25.77 2.83 7.06
N THR A 120 24.93 3.39 6.20
CA THR A 120 25.36 4.24 5.08
C THR A 120 25.32 5.73 5.38
N ILE A 121 24.79 6.12 6.54
CA ILE A 121 24.60 7.53 6.90
C ILE A 121 24.92 7.78 8.38
N ASN A 122 25.20 9.04 8.71
CA ASN A 122 25.15 9.49 10.10
C ASN A 122 23.73 9.93 10.45
N ILE A 123 23.06 9.23 11.36
CA ILE A 123 21.68 9.53 11.79
C ILE A 123 21.55 10.96 12.35
N ASN A 124 22.59 11.48 13.01
CA ASN A 124 22.55 12.81 13.61
C ASN A 124 22.53 13.94 12.56
N ASP A 125 23.17 13.70 11.41
CA ASP A 125 23.32 14.67 10.32
C ASP A 125 22.25 14.50 9.24
N HIS A 126 21.60 13.34 9.20
CA HIS A 126 20.53 13.05 8.25
C HIS A 126 19.30 13.91 8.54
N ILE A 127 18.62 14.38 7.49
CA ILE A 127 17.42 15.21 7.63
C ILE A 127 16.21 14.51 7.00
N GLY A 128 16.41 13.77 5.92
CA GLY A 128 15.36 13.10 5.16
C GLY A 128 14.83 13.92 3.99
N VAL A 129 13.74 13.44 3.39
CA VAL A 129 13.10 14.08 2.23
C VAL A 129 12.18 15.21 2.70
N ASP A 130 12.35 16.42 2.15
CA ASP A 130 11.46 17.57 2.37
C ASP A 130 10.09 17.31 1.72
N LEU A 131 9.09 16.99 2.56
CA LEU A 131 7.72 16.71 2.11
C LEU A 131 7.03 17.93 1.48
N GLY A 132 7.56 19.14 1.69
CA GLY A 132 7.11 20.34 1.01
C GLY A 132 7.40 20.31 -0.50
N LYS A 133 8.43 19.55 -0.92
CA LYS A 133 8.92 19.47 -2.31
C LYS A 133 8.52 18.19 -3.04
N THR A 134 7.88 17.24 -2.37
CA THR A 134 7.42 16.00 -3.02
C THR A 134 6.17 16.27 -3.86
N GLU A 135 6.12 15.65 -5.02
CA GLU A 135 4.92 15.60 -5.87
C GLU A 135 3.97 14.48 -5.40
N GLY A 136 2.72 14.53 -5.88
CA GLY A 136 1.69 13.55 -5.53
C GLY A 136 1.02 13.78 -4.16
N ASN A 137 -0.09 13.05 -3.97
CA ASN A 137 -0.93 13.14 -2.77
C ASN A 137 -0.86 11.89 -1.89
N LEU A 138 -0.05 10.90 -2.29
CA LEU A 138 0.16 9.67 -1.55
C LEU A 138 1.65 9.47 -1.35
N LEU A 139 2.04 9.05 -0.15
CA LEU A 139 3.37 8.56 0.15
C LEU A 139 3.24 7.08 0.44
N VAL A 140 4.05 6.28 -0.26
CA VAL A 140 4.00 4.83 -0.18
C VAL A 140 5.39 4.29 0.15
N THR A 141 5.40 3.27 0.99
CA THR A 141 6.63 2.55 1.37
C THR A 141 6.43 1.07 1.10
N PRO A 142 7.51 0.29 0.91
CA PRO A 142 7.41 -1.15 1.07
C PRO A 142 6.78 -1.53 2.42
N LEU A 143 6.30 -2.77 2.51
CA LEU A 143 5.73 -3.33 3.73
C LEU A 143 6.77 -3.28 4.86
N LEU A 144 6.37 -2.78 6.02
CA LEU A 144 7.27 -2.69 7.17
C LEU A 144 7.29 -4.03 7.90
N THR A 145 8.45 -4.70 7.85
CA THR A 145 8.73 -5.94 8.56
C THR A 145 9.93 -5.79 9.50
N GLY A 146 10.28 -4.55 9.87
CA GLY A 146 11.49 -4.24 10.65
C GLY A 146 12.00 -2.80 10.45
N CYS A 147 11.67 -2.16 9.34
CA CYS A 147 12.10 -0.80 9.07
C CYS A 147 11.39 0.22 9.99
N SER A 148 12.00 1.40 10.15
CA SER A 148 11.45 2.52 10.91
C SER A 148 11.17 3.71 10.01
N MET A 149 9.98 4.28 10.14
CA MET A 149 9.58 5.54 9.53
C MET A 149 9.90 6.66 10.51
N ALA A 150 10.73 7.61 10.09
CA ALA A 150 11.21 8.68 10.95
C ALA A 150 10.82 10.05 10.37
N ILE A 151 10.12 10.87 11.16
CA ILE A 151 9.66 12.20 10.79
C ILE A 151 10.34 13.24 11.68
N LYS A 152 10.89 14.30 11.07
CA LYS A 152 11.55 15.39 11.79
C LYS A 152 11.11 16.74 11.26
N LYS A 153 10.99 17.72 12.15
CA LYS A 153 10.88 19.13 11.78
C LYS A 153 12.28 19.71 11.73
N HIS A 154 12.65 20.28 10.59
CA HIS A 154 13.93 20.96 10.41
C HIS A 154 13.69 22.26 9.62
N GLN A 155 14.14 23.39 10.16
CA GLN A 155 13.92 24.73 9.59
C GLN A 155 12.45 25.00 9.22
N GLY A 156 11.52 24.63 10.11
CA GLY A 156 10.06 24.80 9.91
C GLY A 156 9.41 23.78 8.98
N LYS A 157 10.18 22.95 8.26
CA LYS A 157 9.67 21.99 7.27
C LYS A 157 9.60 20.57 7.82
N THR A 158 8.63 19.80 7.33
CA THR A 158 8.49 18.37 7.66
C THR A 158 9.37 17.55 6.73
N HIS A 159 10.22 16.73 7.31
CA HIS A 159 11.02 15.76 6.57
C HIS A 159 10.67 14.34 7.02
N ILE A 160 10.77 13.39 6.10
CA ILE A 160 10.52 11.97 6.36
C ILE A 160 11.66 11.11 5.84
N SER A 161 11.90 9.98 6.50
CA SER A 161 12.87 8.96 6.10
C SER A 161 12.34 7.58 6.39
N HIS A 162 12.73 6.62 5.56
CA HIS A 162 12.47 5.20 5.75
C HIS A 162 13.81 4.53 6.04
N PHE A 163 14.05 4.16 7.31
CA PHE A 163 15.30 3.57 7.75
C PHE A 163 15.20 2.05 7.84
N GLN A 164 16.20 1.36 7.29
CA GLN A 164 16.43 -0.07 7.51
C GLN A 164 17.65 -0.25 8.41
N PRO A 165 17.57 -1.06 9.49
CA PRO A 165 18.73 -1.37 10.31
C PRO A 165 19.73 -2.27 9.57
N PHE A 166 20.95 -2.32 10.09
CA PHE A 166 22.10 -3.00 9.49
C PHE A 166 22.07 -4.54 9.64
N SER A 167 21.02 -5.14 10.21
CA SER A 167 20.85 -6.59 10.16
C SER A 167 20.24 -7.00 8.81
N GLU A 168 21.01 -7.73 7.99
CA GLU A 168 20.51 -8.34 6.75
C GLU A 168 19.31 -9.27 7.06
N LYS A 169 18.34 -9.35 6.13
CA LYS A 169 17.29 -10.36 6.21
C LYS A 169 17.92 -11.75 6.02
N GLY A 170 17.79 -12.63 7.02
CA GLY A 170 18.32 -14.02 7.07
C GLY A 170 18.10 -14.64 8.46
N GLU A 171 18.76 -15.76 8.78
CA GLU A 171 18.66 -16.45 10.10
C GLU A 171 19.01 -15.57 11.33
N ASN A 172 19.50 -14.35 11.10
CA ASN A 172 19.85 -13.36 12.11
C ASN A 172 18.98 -12.10 12.02
N PHE A 173 17.64 -12.24 11.98
CA PHE A 173 16.75 -11.11 12.30
C PHE A 173 17.05 -10.67 13.74
N ASP A 174 17.87 -9.64 13.87
CA ASP A 174 18.21 -9.09 15.18
C ASP A 174 17.14 -8.09 15.60
N ALA A 175 16.07 -8.62 16.21
CA ALA A 175 15.02 -7.81 16.81
C ALA A 175 15.58 -6.70 17.73
N GLN A 176 16.75 -6.91 18.34
CA GLN A 176 17.41 -5.92 19.18
C GLN A 176 18.05 -4.80 18.35
N ALA A 177 18.71 -5.09 17.22
CA ALA A 177 19.21 -4.07 16.31
C ALA A 177 18.08 -3.15 15.80
N HIS A 178 16.97 -3.76 15.41
CA HIS A 178 15.75 -3.08 14.98
C HIS A 178 15.19 -2.12 16.05
N LYS A 179 15.13 -2.56 17.32
CA LYS A 179 14.70 -1.71 18.46
C LYS A 179 15.72 -0.64 18.82
N THR A 180 17.01 -0.94 18.66
CA THR A 180 18.12 -0.02 18.94
C THR A 180 18.13 1.15 17.95
N LEU A 181 17.93 0.88 16.65
CA LEU A 181 17.76 1.92 15.62
C LEU A 181 16.60 2.86 15.97
N ASN A 182 15.44 2.32 16.33
CA ASN A 182 14.26 3.12 16.71
C ASN A 182 14.60 4.07 17.87
N SER A 183 15.28 3.56 18.91
CA SER A 183 15.71 4.37 20.06
C SER A 183 16.70 5.47 19.69
N ARG A 184 17.69 5.18 18.84
CA ARG A 184 18.67 6.17 18.34
C ARG A 184 18.01 7.27 17.52
N LEU A 185 17.03 6.92 16.68
CA LEU A 185 16.24 7.90 15.92
C LEU A 185 15.45 8.83 16.87
N ILE A 186 14.80 8.27 17.89
CA ILE A 186 14.09 9.08 18.90
C ILE A 186 15.07 10.04 19.61
N GLN A 187 16.22 9.54 20.06
CA GLN A 187 17.27 10.35 20.70
C GLN A 187 17.79 11.47 19.77
N SER A 188 17.79 11.24 18.45
CA SER A 188 18.19 12.21 17.43
C SER A 188 17.07 13.22 17.06
N GLY A 189 15.97 13.21 17.82
CA GLY A 189 14.85 14.16 17.70
C GLY A 189 13.83 13.80 16.63
N TYR A 190 13.79 12.55 16.15
CA TYR A 190 12.75 12.09 15.25
C TYR A 190 11.51 11.64 16.02
N LYS A 191 10.34 11.84 15.42
CA LYS A 191 9.15 11.04 15.72
C LYS A 191 9.22 9.77 14.89
N VAL A 192 9.07 8.61 15.53
CA VAL A 192 9.31 7.32 14.88
C VAL A 192 8.05 6.48 14.91
N TYR A 193 7.77 5.79 13.79
CA TYR A 193 6.89 4.63 13.73
C TYR A 193 7.71 3.45 13.24
N GLY A 194 7.93 2.45 14.08
CA GLY A 194 8.81 1.33 13.78
C GLY A 194 8.51 0.09 14.61
N PRO A 195 9.49 -0.82 14.78
CA PRO A 195 9.29 -2.12 15.44
C PRO A 195 8.63 -2.06 16.83
N ASN A 196 8.87 -0.99 17.60
CA ASN A 196 8.24 -0.79 18.91
C ASN A 196 6.73 -0.50 18.83
N ASP A 197 6.24 -0.01 17.69
CA ASP A 197 4.85 0.44 17.51
C ASP A 197 3.92 -0.64 16.93
N TYR A 198 4.48 -1.52 16.09
CA TYR A 198 3.75 -2.63 15.47
C TYR A 198 4.16 -4.01 16.01
N ASP A 199 5.09 -4.08 16.96
CA ASP A 199 5.45 -5.29 17.73
C ASP A 199 5.75 -6.52 16.84
N GLY A 200 6.57 -6.30 15.80
CA GLY A 200 6.94 -7.35 14.84
C GLY A 200 5.84 -7.76 13.85
N LYS A 201 4.61 -7.26 13.97
CA LYS A 201 3.54 -7.48 12.99
C LYS A 201 3.86 -6.76 11.67
N MET A 202 3.38 -7.32 10.56
CA MET A 202 3.42 -6.62 9.28
C MET A 202 2.56 -5.36 9.34
N SER A 203 3.14 -4.23 8.96
CA SER A 203 2.43 -2.94 8.94
C SER A 203 2.65 -2.20 7.62
N THR A 204 1.56 -1.64 7.10
CA THR A 204 1.63 -0.72 5.96
C THR A 204 1.60 0.71 6.49
N PHE A 205 2.64 1.50 6.16
CA PHE A 205 2.67 2.93 6.42
C PHE A 205 2.25 3.71 5.18
N ILE A 206 1.29 4.62 5.35
CA ILE A 206 0.71 5.40 4.25
C ILE A 206 0.70 6.87 4.66
N GLY A 207 1.27 7.73 3.81
CA GLY A 207 1.04 9.17 3.90
C GLY A 207 -0.04 9.60 2.91
N VAL A 208 -0.92 10.50 3.33
CA VAL A 208 -1.91 11.14 2.47
C VAL A 208 -1.79 12.65 2.60
N ARG A 209 -1.76 13.35 1.47
CA ARG A 209 -1.70 14.81 1.41
C ARG A 209 -3.06 15.36 1.03
N ASN A 210 -3.65 16.16 1.92
CA ASN A 210 -4.93 16.83 1.70
C ASN A 210 -4.80 18.31 2.01
N GLY A 211 -5.18 19.18 1.07
CA GLY A 211 -5.06 20.63 1.23
C GLY A 211 -3.63 21.07 1.57
N GLY A 212 -2.62 20.42 0.98
CA GLY A 212 -1.19 20.68 1.22
C GLY A 212 -0.61 20.02 2.47
N ASN A 213 -1.44 19.50 3.38
CA ASN A 213 -1.02 18.92 4.65
C ASN A 213 -0.91 17.40 4.57
N TRP A 214 0.22 16.88 5.04
CA TRP A 214 0.43 15.43 5.18
C TRP A 214 -0.20 14.90 6.46
N SER A 215 -0.94 13.80 6.35
CA SER A 215 -1.37 12.95 7.45
C SER A 215 -0.83 11.55 7.24
N PHE A 216 -0.44 10.88 8.32
CA PHE A 216 0.18 9.56 8.27
C PHE A 216 -0.65 8.53 9.01
N PHE A 217 -0.76 7.35 8.40
CA PHE A 217 -1.54 6.25 8.91
C PHE A 217 -0.71 4.97 8.88
N ALA A 218 -1.00 4.09 9.83
CA ALA A 218 -0.54 2.72 9.83
C ALA A 218 -1.76 1.81 9.78
N GLN A 219 -1.67 0.77 8.94
CA GLN A 219 -2.61 -0.34 8.92
C GLN A 219 -1.86 -1.61 9.29
N GLU A 220 -2.27 -2.21 10.41
CA GLU A 220 -1.78 -3.49 10.88
C GLU A 220 -2.85 -4.56 10.59
N LYS A 221 -2.42 -5.74 10.16
CA LYS A 221 -3.29 -6.91 10.04
C LYS A 221 -3.20 -7.72 11.34
N ASP A 222 -4.34 -7.93 11.99
CA ASP A 222 -4.47 -8.70 13.23
C ASP A 222 -5.46 -9.85 13.01
N GLY A 223 -4.96 -10.99 12.53
CA GLY A 223 -5.80 -12.07 12.02
C GLY A 223 -6.62 -11.63 10.81
N THR A 224 -7.96 -11.64 10.95
CA THR A 224 -8.90 -11.14 9.92
C THR A 224 -9.24 -9.65 10.08
N ASN A 225 -8.83 -9.01 11.18
CA ASN A 225 -9.17 -7.63 11.48
C ASN A 225 -8.10 -6.66 10.96
N LEU A 226 -8.54 -5.48 10.52
CA LEU A 226 -7.67 -4.36 10.15
C LEU A 226 -7.65 -3.34 11.29
N LYS A 227 -6.46 -3.08 11.84
CA LYS A 227 -6.26 -2.06 12.87
C LYS A 227 -5.61 -0.84 12.23
N VAL A 228 -6.33 0.29 12.27
CA VAL A 228 -5.87 1.56 11.69
C VAL A 228 -5.50 2.55 12.78
N LYS A 229 -4.26 3.03 12.74
CA LYS A 229 -3.74 4.08 13.62
C LYS A 229 -3.47 5.34 12.78
N LYS A 230 -3.95 6.50 13.23
CA LYS A 230 -3.44 7.79 12.74
C LYS A 230 -2.21 8.12 13.57
N LEU A 231 -1.10 8.42 12.90
CA LEU A 231 0.20 8.65 13.53
C LEU A 231 0.43 10.16 13.73
N TRP A 232 0.31 10.94 12.66
CA TRP A 232 0.46 12.40 12.65
C TRP A 232 -0.52 13.03 11.68
#